data_AF-A0A3M1SMW9-F1
#
_entry.id   AF-A0A3M1SMW9-F1
#
_cell.length_a   1.000
_cell.length_b   1.000
_cell.length_c   1.000
_cell.angle_alpha   90.00
_cell.angle_beta   90.00
_cell.angle_gamma   90.00
#
_symmetry.space_group_name_H-M   'P 1'
#
loop_
_entity.id
_entity.type
_entity.pdbx_description
1 polymer ?
#
loop_
_entity_poly.entity_id
_entity_poly.type
_entity_poly.pdbx_seq_one_letter_code
_entity_poly.pdbx_strand_id
1 'polypeptide(L)'
;MKVVVGTNILFSALLSSCSKYRDLLFDDTLKIYSPNFVFLEIFRHKEKILKCTKESEAAVYEFLGSILKRVIFIKEDLISEENFMKAFSMCREIDEADTPFVALALELDAYLLSGDEKLKKTLLEKGFKKFFQNLP
;
A
#
# COMPACT_ATOMS: atom_id res chain seq x y z
N MET A 1 10.21 -11.82 0.86
CA MET A 1 10.34 -10.64 -0.04
C MET A 1 9.71 -9.41 0.63
N LYS A 2 10.24 -8.19 0.46
CA LYS A 2 9.60 -6.97 1.01
C LYS A 2 8.67 -6.35 -0.03
N VAL A 3 7.46 -5.99 0.37
CA VAL A 3 6.43 -5.39 -0.50
C VAL A 3 5.84 -4.18 0.19
N VAL A 4 5.85 -3.03 -0.47
CA VAL A 4 5.12 -1.83 -0.06
C VAL A 4 3.76 -1.84 -0.73
N VAL A 5 2.70 -1.70 0.07
CA VAL A 5 1.32 -1.71 -0.39
C VAL A 5 0.66 -0.35 -0.22
N GLY A 6 -0.08 0.07 -1.26
CA GLY A 6 -0.88 1.29 -1.26
C GLY A 6 -2.17 1.19 -0.45
N THR A 7 -2.77 2.33 -0.12
CA THR A 7 -4.08 2.41 0.55
C THR A 7 -5.17 1.63 -0.21
N ASN A 8 -5.15 1.71 -1.54
CA ASN A 8 -6.12 1.05 -2.42
C ASN A 8 -6.14 -0.48 -2.23
N ILE A 9 -4.99 -1.08 -1.94
CA ILE A 9 -4.85 -2.52 -1.70
C ILE A 9 -5.52 -2.89 -0.37
N LEU A 10 -5.24 -2.12 0.68
CA LEU A 10 -5.82 -2.34 2.01
C LEU A 10 -7.33 -2.10 2.03
N PHE A 11 -7.81 -1.06 1.33
CA PHE A 11 -9.24 -0.83 1.15
C PHE A 11 -9.91 -1.97 0.40
N SER A 12 -9.31 -2.43 -0.70
CA SER A 12 -9.86 -3.55 -1.46
C SER A 12 -9.92 -4.83 -0.63
N ALA A 13 -8.91 -5.07 0.22
CA ALA A 13 -8.90 -6.18 1.16
C ALA A 13 -10.03 -6.07 2.21
N LEU A 14 -10.30 -4.86 2.72
CA LEU A 14 -11.37 -4.63 3.70
C LEU A 14 -12.78 -4.76 3.10
N LEU A 15 -12.95 -4.43 1.81
CA LEU A 15 -14.25 -4.45 1.13
C LEU A 15 -14.75 -5.86 0.74
N SER A 16 -13.86 -6.83 0.57
CA SER A 16 -14.22 -8.19 0.15
C SER A 16 -13.37 -9.26 0.82
N SER A 17 -14.04 -10.23 1.44
CA SER A 17 -13.47 -11.43 2.06
C SER A 17 -12.78 -12.37 1.10
N CYS A 18 -13.15 -12.35 -0.17
CA CYS A 18 -12.55 -13.20 -1.21
C CYS A 18 -11.63 -12.40 -2.16
N SER A 19 -11.10 -11.26 -1.73
CA SER A 19 -10.18 -10.51 -2.59
C SER A 19 -8.79 -11.14 -2.60
N LYS A 20 -8.19 -11.24 -3.80
CA LYS A 20 -6.79 -11.69 -4.00
C LYS A 20 -5.76 -10.91 -3.17
N TYR A 21 -6.11 -9.70 -2.73
CA TYR A 21 -5.25 -8.90 -1.87
C TYR A 21 -5.20 -9.45 -0.44
N ARG A 22 -6.22 -10.15 0.05
CA ARG A 22 -6.14 -10.83 1.36
C ARG A 22 -5.09 -11.92 1.33
N ASP A 23 -5.13 -12.80 0.33
CA ASP A 23 -4.15 -13.89 0.21
C ASP A 23 -2.72 -13.36 0.14
N LEU A 24 -2.50 -12.30 -0.65
CA LEU A 24 -1.21 -11.61 -0.73
C LEU A 24 -0.79 -10.99 0.60
N LEU A 25 -1.70 -10.29 1.28
CA LEU A 25 -1.41 -9.66 2.56
C LEU A 25 -1.01 -10.69 3.61
N PHE A 26 -1.56 -11.91 3.57
CA PHE A 26 -1.30 -12.96 4.56
C PHE A 26 -0.36 -14.08 4.07
N ASP A 27 0.33 -13.87 2.95
CA ASP A 27 1.42 -14.76 2.51
C ASP A 27 2.65 -14.55 3.41
N ASP A 28 2.98 -15.56 4.23
CA ASP A 28 4.10 -15.53 5.18
C ASP A 28 5.48 -15.38 4.51
N THR A 29 5.60 -15.62 3.21
CA THR A 29 6.85 -15.39 2.46
C THR A 29 7.08 -13.90 2.19
N LEU A 30 6.07 -13.05 2.39
CA LEU A 30 6.10 -11.61 2.17
C LEU A 30 6.23 -10.84 3.49
N LYS A 31 7.01 -9.76 3.48
CA LYS A 31 7.01 -8.73 4.52
C LYS A 31 6.31 -7.51 3.95
N ILE A 32 5.12 -7.23 4.46
CA ILE A 32 4.27 -6.16 3.97
C ILE A 32 4.56 -4.88 4.74
N TYR A 33 4.77 -3.79 4.02
CA TYR A 33 5.04 -2.46 4.55
C TYR A 33 4.05 -1.45 3.97
N SER A 34 3.78 -0.40 4.73
CA SER A 34 3.01 0.75 4.24
C SER A 34 3.42 2.02 5.01
N PRO A 35 3.32 3.21 4.42
CA PRO A 35 3.44 4.45 5.16
C PRO A 35 2.41 4.54 6.29
N ASN A 36 2.78 5.16 7.40
CA ASN A 36 1.96 5.23 8.61
C ASN A 36 0.67 6.05 8.40
N PHE A 37 0.67 7.04 7.51
CA PHE A 37 -0.53 7.84 7.19
C PHE A 37 -1.68 7.00 6.64
N VAL A 38 -1.40 5.83 6.05
CA VAL A 38 -2.42 4.92 5.50
C VAL A 38 -3.37 4.42 6.58
N PHE A 39 -2.86 4.22 7.80
CA PHE A 39 -3.73 3.90 8.94
C PHE A 39 -4.76 5.01 9.19
N LEU A 40 -4.33 6.29 9.11
CA LEU A 40 -5.21 7.44 9.26
C LEU A 40 -6.23 7.51 8.12
N GLU A 41 -5.85 7.15 6.89
CA GLU A 41 -6.79 7.04 5.77
C GLU A 41 -7.86 5.97 5.99
N ILE A 42 -7.47 4.77 6.42
CA ILE A 42 -8.43 3.72 6.78
C ILE A 42 -9.41 4.22 7.83
N PHE A 43 -8.92 4.88 8.87
CA PHE A 43 -9.77 5.41 9.92
C PHE A 43 -10.73 6.50 9.41
N ARG A 44 -10.24 7.43 8.57
CA ARG A 44 -11.05 8.50 7.95
C ARG A 44 -12.12 7.98 7.01
N HIS A 45 -11.90 6.83 6.38
CA HIS A 45 -12.82 6.23 5.42
C HIS A 45 -13.66 5.09 6.00
N LYS A 46 -13.63 4.86 7.32
CA LYS A 46 -14.31 3.72 7.96
C LYS A 46 -15.81 3.66 7.66
N GLU A 47 -16.52 4.79 7.70
CA GLU A 47 -17.97 4.80 7.40
C GLU A 47 -18.25 4.42 5.95
N LYS A 48 -17.38 4.82 5.02
CA LYS A 48 -17.51 4.47 3.60
C LYS A 48 -17.23 2.99 3.39
N ILE A 49 -16.20 2.44 4.05
CA ILE A 49 -15.88 1.01 3.99
C ILE A 49 -17.06 0.17 4.49
N LEU A 50 -17.64 0.52 5.65
CA LEU A 50 -18.78 -0.18 6.23
C LEU A 50 -20.05 -0.11 5.35
N LYS A 51 -20.25 0.99 4.62
CA LYS A 51 -21.38 1.12 3.67
C LYS A 51 -21.20 0.30 2.40
N CYS A 52 -19.96 0.05 1.97
CA CYS A 52 -19.66 -0.59 0.69
C CYS A 52 -19.35 -2.09 0.79
N THR A 53 -18.97 -2.57 1.97
CA THR A 53 -18.71 -3.99 2.21
C THR A 53 -20.02 -4.80 2.29
N LYS A 54 -19.92 -6.10 2.04
CA LYS A 54 -20.98 -7.09 2.32
C LYS A 54 -20.82 -7.76 3.68
N GLU A 55 -19.72 -7.49 4.36
CA GLU A 55 -19.38 -8.06 5.67
C GLU A 55 -20.06 -7.29 6.81
N SER A 56 -20.20 -7.95 7.97
CA SER A 56 -20.65 -7.26 9.18
C SER A 56 -19.58 -6.29 9.69
N GLU A 57 -19.99 -5.26 10.42
CA GLU A 57 -19.05 -4.30 11.05
C GLU A 57 -18.04 -5.00 11.96
N ALA A 58 -18.48 -5.98 12.75
CA ALA A 58 -17.60 -6.79 13.58
C ALA A 58 -16.54 -7.53 12.76
N ALA A 59 -16.93 -8.16 11.65
CA ALA A 59 -15.99 -8.86 10.77
C ALA A 59 -14.99 -7.91 10.10
N VAL A 60 -15.41 -6.69 9.74
CA VAL A 60 -14.52 -5.64 9.22
C VAL A 60 -13.49 -5.25 10.27
N TYR A 61 -13.91 -5.03 11.52
CA TYR A 61 -13.00 -4.63 12.60
C TYR A 61 -12.04 -5.74 13.01
N GLU A 62 -12.51 -6.99 13.07
CA GLU A 62 -11.63 -8.16 13.26
C GLU A 62 -10.58 -8.24 12.16
N PHE A 63 -10.99 -8.09 10.90
CA PHE A 63 -10.07 -8.15 9.78
C PHE A 63 -9.11 -6.96 9.74
N LEU A 64 -9.57 -5.75 10.09
CA LEU A 64 -8.71 -4.58 10.27
C LEU A 64 -7.64 -4.86 11.34
N GLY A 65 -8.03 -5.45 12.48
CA GLY A 65 -7.08 -5.87 13.50
C GLY A 65 -6.00 -6.83 12.98
N SER A 66 -6.38 -7.75 12.09
CA SER A 66 -5.44 -8.65 11.41
C SER A 66 -4.50 -7.90 10.45
N ILE A 67 -5.00 -6.93 9.67
CA ILE A 67 -4.16 -6.06 8.83
C ILE A 67 -3.15 -5.30 9.67
N LEU A 68 -3.58 -4.70 10.78
CA LEU A 68 -2.70 -3.88 11.63
C LEU A 68 -1.58 -4.69 12.28
N LYS A 69 -1.81 -5.98 12.55
CA LYS A 69 -0.76 -6.90 13.03
C LYS A 69 0.18 -7.36 11.91
N ARG A 70 -0.34 -7.43 10.68
CA ARG A 70 0.36 -8.01 9.54
C ARG A 70 1.23 -7.01 8.77
N VAL A 71 0.76 -5.78 8.65
CA VAL A 71 1.43 -4.70 7.92
C VAL A 71 2.38 -3.96 8.86
N ILE A 72 3.63 -3.81 8.43
CA ILE A 72 4.62 -3.01 9.14
C ILE A 72 4.48 -1.55 8.68
N PHE A 73 3.87 -0.73 9.52
CA PHE A 73 3.73 0.69 9.24
C PHE A 73 5.01 1.45 9.59
N ILE A 74 5.51 2.24 8.63
CA ILE A 74 6.72 3.04 8.79
C ILE A 74 6.33 4.51 8.71
N LYS A 75 6.75 5.29 9.71
CA LYS A 75 6.56 6.74 9.69
C LYS A 75 7.38 7.35 8.57
N GLU A 76 6.79 8.33 7.91
CA GLU A 76 7.35 8.98 6.72
C GLU A 76 8.61 9.77 7.06
N ASP A 77 8.70 10.30 8.29
CA ASP A 77 9.88 11.01 8.83
C ASP A 77 11.12 10.12 9.02
N LEU A 78 10.97 8.79 8.97
CA LEU A 78 12.08 7.84 8.99
C LEU A 78 12.63 7.53 7.59
N ILE A 79 11.95 7.99 6.53
CA ILE A 79 12.43 7.83 5.16
C ILE A 79 13.48 8.91 4.91
N SER A 80 14.61 8.53 4.30
CA SER A 80 15.66 9.50 4.00
C SER A 80 15.16 10.60 3.06
N GLU A 81 15.61 11.83 3.29
CA GLU A 81 15.29 12.98 2.43
C GLU A 81 15.70 12.72 0.98
N GLU A 82 16.83 12.05 0.75
CA GLU A 82 17.28 11.64 -0.59
C GLU A 82 16.24 10.76 -1.30
N ASN A 83 15.79 9.67 -0.66
CA ASN A 83 14.79 8.77 -1.26
C ASN A 83 13.43 9.45 -1.41
N PHE A 84 13.05 10.30 -0.46
CA PHE A 84 11.81 11.05 -0.53
C PHE A 84 11.80 12.04 -1.70
N MET A 85 12.86 12.83 -1.85
CA MET A 85 13.00 13.79 -2.97
C MET A 85 13.09 13.08 -4.32
N LYS A 86 13.77 11.94 -4.36
CA LYS A 86 13.81 11.09 -5.55
C LYS A 86 12.42 10.60 -5.92
N ALA A 87 11.67 10.03 -4.98
CA ALA A 87 10.30 9.59 -5.20
C ALA A 87 9.37 10.75 -5.61
N PHE A 88 9.49 11.91 -4.97
CA PHE A 88 8.73 13.11 -5.31
C PHE A 88 8.97 13.53 -6.76
N SER A 89 10.22 13.56 -7.20
CA SER A 89 10.56 13.87 -8.61
C SER A 89 9.95 12.88 -9.60
N MET A 90 9.71 11.64 -9.16
CA MET A 90 9.08 10.60 -9.97
C MET A 90 7.56 10.74 -10.03
N CYS A 91 6.93 11.10 -8.92
CA CYS A 91 5.47 11.10 -8.74
C CYS A 91 4.78 12.43 -9.08
N ARG A 92 5.45 13.57 -8.89
CA ARG A 92 4.84 14.92 -8.94
C ARG A 92 4.11 15.30 -10.23
N GLU A 93 4.39 14.63 -11.35
CA GLU A 93 3.75 14.90 -12.66
C GLU A 93 2.52 14.00 -12.92
N ILE A 94 2.24 13.04 -12.03
CA ILE A 94 1.15 12.07 -12.17
C ILE A 94 0.20 12.17 -10.99
N ASP A 95 0.71 11.82 -9.81
CA ASP A 95 0.02 11.82 -8.55
C ASP A 95 1.06 11.94 -7.44
N GLU A 96 1.12 13.12 -6.84
CA GLU A 96 2.04 13.40 -5.74
C GLU A 96 1.75 12.52 -4.51
N ALA A 97 0.50 12.06 -4.33
CA ALA A 97 0.11 11.21 -3.22
C ALA A 97 0.77 9.83 -3.24
N ASP A 98 1.30 9.40 -4.39
CA ASP A 98 2.07 8.15 -4.51
C ASP A 98 3.50 8.26 -3.94
N THR A 99 3.99 9.50 -3.73
CA THR A 99 5.36 9.78 -3.28
C THR A 99 5.77 8.95 -2.05
N PRO A 100 4.99 8.90 -0.94
CA PRO A 100 5.43 8.19 0.25
C PRO A 100 5.57 6.67 0.04
N PHE A 101 4.76 6.08 -0.84
CA PHE A 101 4.86 4.65 -1.15
C PHE A 101 6.10 4.33 -1.96
N VAL A 102 6.40 5.15 -2.98
CA VAL A 102 7.60 4.99 -3.81
C VAL A 102 8.85 5.27 -2.97
N ALA A 103 8.83 6.30 -2.12
CA ALA A 103 9.93 6.64 -1.23
C ALA A 103 10.23 5.49 -0.25
N LEU A 104 9.19 4.91 0.36
CA LEU A 104 9.34 3.76 1.24
C LEU A 104 9.86 2.51 0.50
N ALA A 105 9.41 2.29 -0.74
CA ALA A 105 9.90 1.19 -1.56
C ALA A 105 11.39 1.34 -1.89
N LEU A 106 11.84 2.56 -2.20
CA LEU A 106 13.25 2.87 -2.41
C LEU A 106 14.07 2.66 -1.12
N GLU A 107 13.60 3.21 0.00
CA GLU A 107 14.26 3.14 1.31
C GLU A 107 14.49 1.68 1.77
N LEU A 108 13.48 0.83 1.59
CA LEU A 108 13.52 -0.55 2.04
C LEU A 108 14.11 -1.52 1.01
N ASP A 109 14.45 -1.03 -0.18
CA ASP A 109 14.79 -1.84 -1.35
C ASP A 109 13.69 -2.85 -1.73
N ALA A 110 12.43 -2.45 -1.53
CA ALA A 110 11.23 -3.28 -1.62
C ALA A 110 10.52 -3.19 -2.97
N TYR A 111 9.62 -4.15 -3.22
CA TYR A 111 8.73 -4.13 -4.38
C TYR A 111 7.49 -3.26 -4.09
N LEU A 112 7.08 -2.43 -5.05
CA LEU A 112 5.85 -1.66 -4.97
C LEU A 112 4.68 -2.47 -5.54
N LEU A 113 3.62 -2.64 -4.76
CA LEU A 113 2.33 -3.15 -5.23
C LEU A 113 1.36 -2.00 -5.43
N SER A 114 1.06 -1.71 -6.70
CA SER A 114 0.02 -0.76 -7.09
C SER A 114 -0.89 -1.37 -8.16
N GLY A 115 -2.16 -0.98 -8.15
CA GLY A 115 -3.12 -1.28 -9.22
C GLY A 115 -3.14 -0.22 -10.33
N ASP A 116 -2.39 0.87 -10.18
CA ASP A 116 -2.37 1.97 -11.14
C ASP A 116 -1.33 1.73 -12.24
N GLU A 117 -1.82 1.38 -13.44
CA GLU A 117 -0.96 1.13 -14.60
C GLU A 117 -0.28 2.41 -15.13
N LYS A 118 -0.90 3.59 -14.96
CA LYS A 118 -0.31 4.86 -15.37
C LYS A 118 0.89 5.18 -14.48
N LEU A 119 0.74 5.02 -13.16
CA LEU A 119 1.85 5.15 -12.21
C LEU A 119 2.99 4.20 -12.56
N LYS A 120 2.70 2.91 -12.74
CA LYS A 120 3.71 1.89 -13.07
C LYS A 120 4.51 2.27 -14.32
N LYS A 121 3.82 2.64 -15.39
CA LYS A 121 4.47 2.98 -16.67
C LYS A 121 5.43 4.15 -16.51
N THR A 122 5.02 5.23 -15.87
CA THR A 122 5.89 6.40 -15.71
C THR A 122 7.02 6.14 -14.71
N LEU A 123 6.78 5.39 -13.64
CA LEU A 123 7.84 4.96 -12.72
C LEU A 123 8.89 4.11 -13.44
N LEU A 124 8.49 3.22 -14.36
CA LEU A 124 9.41 2.48 -15.24
C LEU A 124 10.25 3.41 -16.11
N GLU A 125 9.62 4.40 -16.76
CA GLU A 125 10.30 5.41 -17.58
C GLU A 125 11.30 6.24 -16.77
N LYS A 126 10.98 6.51 -15.49
CA LYS A 126 11.85 7.23 -14.54
C LYS A 126 12.83 6.31 -13.79
N GLY A 127 12.96 5.05 -14.19
CA GLY A 127 14.00 4.13 -13.74
C GLY A 127 13.67 3.27 -12.51
N PHE A 128 12.47 3.38 -11.94
CA PHE A 128 12.00 2.47 -10.90
C PHE A 128 11.48 1.17 -11.53
N LYS A 129 12.02 0.01 -11.13
CA LYS A 129 11.73 -1.28 -11.79
C LYS A 129 11.17 -2.35 -10.86
N LYS A 130 11.09 -2.09 -9.55
CA LYS A 130 10.69 -3.07 -8.54
C LYS A 130 9.18 -3.07 -8.34
N PHE A 131 8.45 -3.66 -9.28
CA PHE A 131 7.01 -3.86 -9.14
C PHE A 131 6.69 -5.27 -8.72
N PHE A 132 5.79 -5.42 -7.76
CA PHE A 132 5.26 -6.73 -7.40
C PHE A 132 4.23 -7.16 -8.46
N GLN A 133 4.60 -8.10 -9.33
CA GLN A 133 3.76 -8.54 -10.45
C GLN A 133 2.99 -9.85 -10.20
N ASN A 134 3.10 -10.45 -9.01
CA ASN A 134 2.28 -11.61 -8.66
C ASN A 134 0.90 -11.16 -8.17
N LEU A 135 0.02 -10.81 -9.11
CA LEU A 135 -1.39 -11.12 -8.94
C LEU A 135 -1.65 -12.25 -9.94
N PRO A 136 -2.03 -13.46 -9.48
CA PRO A 136 -2.49 -14.50 -10.41
C PRO A 136 -3.66 -13.99 -11.27
#